data_AF-A0A6P4XPP0-F1
#
_entry.id   AF-A0A6P4XPP0-F1
#
_cell.length_a   1.000
_cell.length_b   1.000
_cell.length_c   1.000
_cell.angle_alpha   90.00
_cell.angle_beta   90.00
_cell.angle_gamma   90.00
#
_symmetry.space_group_name_H-M   'P 1'
#
loop_
_entity.id
_entity.type
_entity.pdbx_description
1 polymer ?
#
loop_
_entity_poly.entity_id
_entity_poly.type
_entity_poly.pdbx_seq_one_letter_code
_entity_poly.pdbx_strand_id
1 'polypeptide(L)'
;MASLVTEDCEGIFNDREEGLDEVDGAPASYGTRGIYLGKDADIPPKYFLHKIFSPFSEGMQSFQRQNSKPPKLKLLHKDWGHTMSPTVAGEGRLGLVCLEPLGPLTLNEDHAKKVAETIMSQAKDVKCEPIRWNPTNLLYLFKDNEAYLDLGKAFSNGQLDEVMGFKVIKIEPAMFVNPPKCLVEAEAAAGQGEELQGALLHVIKPFSGAFPFLTVREANSTDNGAAAGNNREEGPPAKNRRTEDVVPPISVTLSFPGNMQSRAAQVTDRLGSSPWKRVNFPDQSETDPAFYVDERNRLPAVGVATGATSAGVMVSVFVQEEAKFAEMAEFYAKVLGTDAMERITKEGQSKVSLFPLSPRAEFYVIRQPGLNLRTASNLTLYFQVSGFTLPGRRVGDDHLEVTDPEGNKVMLFTVGK
;
A
#
# COMPACT_ATOMS: atom_id res chain seq x y z
N MET A 1 7.73 -27.98 15.26
CA MET A 1 6.84 -27.06 14.52
C MET A 1 7.71 -25.93 13.98
N ALA A 2 8.03 -25.97 12.69
CA ALA A 2 8.76 -24.89 12.04
C ALA A 2 7.76 -23.76 11.78
N SER A 3 7.94 -22.65 12.48
CA SER A 3 7.27 -21.39 12.15
C SER A 3 7.61 -21.05 10.70
N LEU A 4 6.62 -20.68 9.90
CA LEU A 4 6.89 -19.95 8.66
C LEU A 4 7.79 -18.79 9.03
N VAL A 5 8.95 -18.69 8.40
CA VAL A 5 9.75 -17.47 8.44
C VAL A 5 8.97 -16.49 7.56
N THR A 6 7.91 -15.88 8.10
CA THR A 6 7.26 -14.76 7.43
C THR A 6 8.20 -13.58 7.59
N GLU A 7 8.84 -13.19 6.50
CA GLU A 7 9.67 -11.99 6.47
C GLU A 7 8.76 -10.75 6.58
N ASP A 8 9.26 -9.70 7.22
CA ASP A 8 8.62 -8.39 7.21
C ASP A 8 8.40 -7.96 5.75
N CYS A 9 7.21 -7.47 5.38
CA CYS A 9 6.99 -6.98 4.02
C CYS A 9 7.74 -5.65 3.82
N GLU A 10 8.99 -5.73 3.38
CA GLU A 10 9.76 -4.56 2.95
C GLU A 10 9.32 -4.04 1.58
N GLY A 11 8.46 -4.80 0.88
CA GLY A 11 8.13 -4.55 -0.51
C GLY A 11 9.14 -5.17 -1.48
N ILE A 12 8.88 -5.03 -2.77
CA ILE A 12 9.77 -5.50 -3.84
C ILE A 12 10.30 -4.26 -4.54
N PHE A 13 11.59 -3.98 -4.45
CA PHE A 13 12.21 -2.82 -5.09
C PHE A 13 12.84 -3.22 -6.41
N ASN A 14 12.69 -2.38 -7.42
CA ASN A 14 13.30 -2.63 -8.71
C ASN A 14 14.78 -2.20 -8.61
N ASP A 15 15.64 -3.10 -8.13
CA ASP A 15 17.06 -2.76 -7.81
C ASP A 15 18.03 -2.96 -8.97
N ARG A 16 17.59 -3.59 -10.07
CA ARG A 16 18.40 -3.88 -11.26
C ARG A 16 17.86 -3.12 -12.46
N GLU A 17 18.70 -2.35 -13.15
CA GLU A 17 18.35 -1.85 -14.49
C GLU A 17 18.22 -3.07 -15.41
N GLU A 18 17.01 -3.33 -15.89
CA GLU A 18 16.82 -4.31 -16.96
C GLU A 18 17.42 -3.68 -18.22
N GLY A 19 18.46 -4.31 -18.77
CA GLY A 19 19.00 -3.94 -20.07
C GLY A 19 17.87 -3.98 -21.09
N LEU A 20 17.71 -2.89 -21.83
CA LEU A 20 16.89 -2.82 -23.03
C LEU A 20 17.59 -3.62 -24.16
N ASP A 21 17.73 -4.93 -23.99
CA ASP A 21 18.18 -5.84 -25.05
C ASP A 21 17.26 -7.06 -25.10
N GLU A 22 16.30 -6.95 -26.02
CA GLU A 22 15.65 -7.97 -26.86
C GLU A 22 15.63 -9.45 -26.43
N VAL A 23 14.42 -10.02 -26.44
CA VAL A 23 14.17 -11.15 -27.35
C VAL A 23 12.88 -10.86 -28.13
N ASP A 24 13.04 -10.73 -29.44
CA ASP A 24 12.00 -10.72 -30.46
C ASP A 24 10.86 -11.70 -30.16
N GLY A 25 9.63 -11.19 -30.06
CA GLY A 25 8.41 -12.01 -30.05
C GLY A 25 7.34 -11.65 -29.02
N ALA A 26 7.64 -10.82 -28.03
CA ALA A 26 6.63 -10.33 -27.08
C ALA A 26 6.13 -8.94 -27.50
N PRO A 27 4.87 -8.77 -27.94
CA PRO A 27 4.41 -7.44 -28.33
C PRO A 27 4.33 -6.52 -27.11
N ALA A 28 5.04 -5.40 -27.28
CA ALA A 28 4.94 -4.05 -26.72
C ALA A 28 3.74 -3.69 -25.79
N SER A 29 4.04 -2.79 -24.84
CA SER A 29 3.31 -1.55 -24.50
C SER A 29 1.79 -1.50 -24.81
N TYR A 30 0.86 -1.35 -23.87
CA TYR A 30 0.35 -0.07 -23.28
C TYR A 30 -0.88 -0.42 -22.40
N GLY A 31 -1.41 0.53 -21.60
CA GLY A 31 -2.84 0.56 -21.24
C GLY A 31 -3.24 0.41 -19.77
N THR A 32 -3.70 1.51 -19.19
CA THR A 32 -4.58 1.64 -18.01
C THR A 32 -5.85 0.79 -18.14
N ARG A 33 -6.37 0.21 -17.04
CA ARG A 33 -7.80 -0.13 -16.81
C ARG A 33 -8.05 -0.73 -15.42
N GLY A 34 -9.08 -0.22 -14.76
CA GLY A 34 -9.58 -0.58 -13.42
C GLY A 34 -10.60 -1.72 -13.40
N ILE A 35 -10.91 -2.23 -12.19
CA ILE A 35 -11.93 -3.24 -11.90
C ILE A 35 -13.02 -2.58 -11.03
N TYR A 36 -14.22 -2.47 -11.63
CA TYR A 36 -15.48 -2.04 -11.02
C TYR A 36 -15.87 -2.89 -9.80
N LEU A 37 -16.43 -2.24 -8.77
CA LEU A 37 -17.28 -2.90 -7.76
C LEU A 37 -18.60 -2.12 -7.64
N GLY A 38 -19.71 -2.82 -7.84
CA GLY A 38 -21.07 -2.30 -7.75
C GLY A 38 -21.46 -1.95 -6.31
N LYS A 39 -22.35 -0.95 -6.20
CA LYS A 39 -23.02 -0.52 -4.98
C LYS A 39 -23.88 -1.66 -4.43
N ASP A 40 -23.67 -1.97 -3.15
CA ASP A 40 -24.67 -2.35 -2.13
C ASP A 40 -24.01 -3.29 -1.11
N ALA A 41 -23.54 -2.75 0.02
CA ALA A 41 -23.06 -3.55 1.14
C ALA A 41 -23.24 -2.83 2.49
N ASP A 42 -24.22 -3.29 3.27
CA ASP A 42 -24.31 -3.07 4.72
C ASP A 42 -23.42 -4.09 5.45
N ILE A 43 -22.10 -3.88 5.44
CA ILE A 43 -21.14 -4.61 6.31
C ILE A 43 -20.14 -3.60 6.90
N PRO A 44 -19.87 -3.62 8.23
CA PRO A 44 -19.02 -2.62 8.86
C PRO A 44 -17.54 -2.69 8.39
N PRO A 45 -16.85 -1.54 8.26
CA PRO A 45 -15.46 -1.42 7.77
C PRO A 45 -14.41 -2.24 8.51
N LYS A 46 -14.71 -2.74 9.71
CA LYS A 46 -13.78 -3.47 10.58
C LYS A 46 -13.27 -4.82 10.05
N TYR A 47 -13.78 -5.29 8.91
CA TYR A 47 -13.32 -6.52 8.25
C TYR A 47 -12.49 -6.25 6.98
N PHE A 48 -12.31 -4.98 6.59
CA PHE A 48 -11.46 -4.60 5.47
C PHE A 48 -10.12 -4.09 6.00
N LEU A 49 -9.19 -5.01 6.28
CA LEU A 49 -7.78 -4.66 6.23
C LEU A 49 -7.34 -4.77 4.77
N HIS A 50 -7.19 -3.59 4.19
CA HIS A 50 -7.21 -3.31 2.77
C HIS A 50 -6.05 -3.94 1.98
N LYS A 51 -6.37 -4.19 0.70
CA LYS A 51 -5.52 -4.63 -0.42
C LYS A 51 -4.06 -4.12 -0.33
N ILE A 52 -3.14 -4.94 0.17
CA ILE A 52 -1.70 -4.73 0.03
C ILE A 52 -1.32 -4.99 -1.45
N PHE A 53 -0.53 -4.09 -2.05
CA PHE A 53 -0.16 -4.10 -3.47
C PHE A 53 1.03 -5.01 -3.77
N SER A 54 1.03 -5.71 -4.91
CA SER A 54 2.26 -6.28 -5.50
C SER A 54 2.20 -6.38 -7.04
N PRO A 55 3.27 -5.94 -7.71
CA PRO A 55 4.10 -6.74 -8.66
C PRO A 55 5.31 -7.62 -8.22
N PHE A 56 5.30 -8.82 -8.83
CA PHE A 56 6.32 -9.73 -9.39
C PHE A 56 7.40 -10.42 -8.52
N SER A 57 7.37 -11.76 -8.56
CA SER A 57 8.52 -12.65 -8.50
C SER A 57 8.72 -13.31 -9.87
N GLU A 58 9.97 -13.58 -10.26
CA GLU A 58 10.29 -14.25 -11.52
C GLU A 58 9.50 -15.57 -11.67
N GLY A 59 8.69 -15.66 -12.72
CA GLY A 59 8.08 -16.90 -13.19
C GLY A 59 6.57 -17.10 -12.97
N MET A 60 5.83 -16.19 -12.33
CA MET A 60 4.35 -16.29 -12.21
C MET A 60 3.61 -15.13 -12.88
N GLN A 61 2.63 -15.44 -13.74
CA GLN A 61 1.82 -14.46 -14.48
C GLN A 61 0.35 -14.53 -14.07
N SER A 62 -0.30 -13.39 -13.82
CA SER A 62 -1.75 -13.34 -13.58
C SER A 62 -2.54 -13.65 -14.87
N PHE A 63 -3.77 -14.14 -14.72
CA PHE A 63 -4.65 -14.50 -15.84
C PHE A 63 -5.98 -13.72 -15.78
N GLN A 64 -6.36 -13.08 -16.90
CA GLN A 64 -7.63 -12.35 -17.07
C GLN A 64 -8.10 -12.44 -18.54
N ARG A 65 -9.41 -12.56 -18.80
CA ARG A 65 -9.97 -12.72 -20.18
C ARG A 65 -10.34 -11.42 -20.90
N GLN A 66 -10.25 -10.28 -20.23
CA GLN A 66 -10.41 -8.96 -20.84
C GLN A 66 -9.03 -8.35 -21.13
N ASN A 67 -8.97 -7.42 -22.09
CA ASN A 67 -7.79 -6.65 -22.54
C ASN A 67 -7.07 -5.81 -21.45
N SER A 68 -7.29 -6.07 -20.16
CA SER A 68 -6.57 -5.47 -19.06
C SER A 68 -5.33 -6.30 -18.72
N LYS A 69 -4.19 -5.63 -18.59
CA LYS A 69 -2.94 -6.29 -18.18
C LYS A 69 -3.14 -6.95 -16.81
N PRO A 70 -2.65 -8.19 -16.64
CA PRO A 70 -2.75 -8.89 -15.37
C PRO A 70 -2.08 -8.11 -14.21
N PRO A 71 -2.75 -7.91 -13.06
CA PRO A 71 -2.10 -7.35 -11.86
C PRO A 71 -1.13 -8.36 -11.27
N LYS A 72 -0.03 -7.89 -10.68
CA LYS A 72 1.24 -8.59 -10.84
C LYS A 72 1.73 -9.42 -9.64
N LEU A 73 1.03 -9.44 -8.50
CA LEU A 73 1.11 -10.41 -7.39
C LEU A 73 0.26 -9.81 -6.23
N LYS A 74 -0.37 -10.64 -5.40
CA LYS A 74 -1.25 -10.20 -4.32
C LYS A 74 -0.61 -10.47 -2.98
N LEU A 75 -0.35 -9.42 -2.21
CA LEU A 75 0.11 -9.57 -0.84
C LEU A 75 -1.10 -9.80 0.07
N LEU A 76 -1.07 -10.91 0.80
CA LEU A 76 -2.10 -11.35 1.72
C LEU A 76 -1.52 -11.38 3.13
N HIS A 77 -2.30 -10.94 4.10
CA HIS A 77 -1.94 -11.15 5.51
C HIS A 77 -1.94 -12.65 5.82
N LYS A 78 -1.09 -13.11 6.75
CA LYS A 78 -1.02 -14.52 7.17
C LYS A 78 -2.35 -15.08 7.69
N ASP A 79 -3.29 -14.23 8.07
CA ASP A 79 -4.64 -14.56 8.58
C ASP A 79 -5.76 -14.16 7.59
N TRP A 80 -5.41 -13.88 6.33
CA TRP A 80 -6.40 -13.56 5.30
C TRP A 80 -7.38 -14.71 5.08
N GLY A 81 -8.68 -14.41 5.04
CA GLY A 81 -9.75 -15.35 4.71
C GLY A 81 -10.03 -16.40 5.80
N HIS A 82 -11.14 -17.12 5.63
CA HIS A 82 -11.52 -18.25 6.45
C HIS A 82 -10.75 -19.50 6.02
N THR A 83 -10.21 -20.23 6.98
CA THR A 83 -9.51 -21.49 6.75
C THR A 83 -10.45 -22.55 6.18
N MET A 84 -10.02 -23.17 5.08
CA MET A 84 -10.76 -24.26 4.42
C MET A 84 -10.02 -25.60 4.53
N SER A 85 -8.69 -25.55 4.57
CA SER A 85 -7.83 -26.73 4.71
C SER A 85 -6.93 -26.61 5.95
N PRO A 86 -6.63 -27.72 6.64
CA PRO A 86 -5.59 -27.75 7.67
C PRO A 86 -4.16 -27.60 7.11
N THR A 87 -3.98 -27.64 5.79
CA THR A 87 -2.67 -27.48 5.15
C THR A 87 -2.05 -26.15 5.51
N VAL A 88 -0.92 -26.22 6.21
CA VAL A 88 -0.10 -25.05 6.53
C VAL A 88 0.51 -24.57 5.22
N ALA A 89 0.24 -23.32 4.86
CA ALA A 89 0.80 -22.68 3.68
C ALA A 89 2.32 -22.55 3.80
N GLY A 90 3.05 -23.61 3.43
CA GLY A 90 4.51 -23.69 3.42
C GLY A 90 5.06 -23.59 2.01
N GLU A 91 5.69 -24.65 1.52
CA GLU A 91 6.53 -24.70 0.30
C GLU A 91 5.75 -24.75 -1.03
N GLY A 92 4.71 -23.92 -1.20
CA GLY A 92 3.95 -23.87 -2.45
C GLY A 92 3.65 -22.45 -2.92
N ARG A 93 3.29 -22.32 -4.20
CA ARG A 93 2.96 -21.04 -4.82
C ARG A 93 1.49 -20.73 -4.55
N LEU A 94 1.14 -19.52 -4.13
CA LEU A 94 -0.26 -19.17 -3.88
C LEU A 94 -0.89 -18.55 -5.12
N GLY A 95 -2.16 -18.86 -5.36
CA GLY A 95 -2.97 -18.20 -6.38
C GLY A 95 -4.34 -17.83 -5.85
N LEU A 96 -4.69 -16.56 -5.98
CA LEU A 96 -5.98 -16.00 -5.62
C LEU A 96 -6.91 -16.03 -6.83
N VAL A 97 -7.96 -16.84 -6.75
CA VAL A 97 -9.04 -16.91 -7.73
C VAL A 97 -10.11 -15.90 -7.31
N CYS A 98 -10.39 -14.94 -8.18
CA CYS A 98 -11.40 -13.90 -7.95
C CYS A 98 -12.72 -14.30 -8.60
N LEU A 99 -13.79 -14.19 -7.83
CA LEU A 99 -15.13 -14.62 -8.18
C LEU A 99 -16.06 -13.40 -8.25
N GLU A 100 -16.95 -13.43 -9.23
CA GLU A 100 -18.08 -12.51 -9.36
C GLU A 100 -19.38 -13.32 -9.27
N PRO A 101 -20.34 -12.95 -8.40
CA PRO A 101 -21.60 -13.66 -8.34
C PRO A 101 -22.46 -13.37 -9.58
N LEU A 102 -23.07 -14.40 -10.18
CA LEU A 102 -23.97 -14.26 -11.33
C LEU A 102 -25.42 -13.94 -10.92
N GLY A 103 -25.65 -13.69 -9.64
CA GLY A 103 -26.97 -13.40 -9.04
C GLY A 103 -26.81 -12.89 -7.60
N PRO A 104 -27.86 -12.92 -6.76
CA PRO A 104 -27.81 -12.41 -5.37
C PRO A 104 -27.05 -13.36 -4.41
N LEU A 105 -26.17 -14.21 -4.94
CA LEU A 105 -25.43 -15.22 -4.20
C LEU A 105 -24.21 -14.58 -3.54
N THR A 106 -23.98 -14.92 -2.29
CA THR A 106 -22.72 -14.65 -1.59
C THR A 106 -21.99 -15.96 -1.33
N LEU A 107 -20.66 -15.92 -1.44
CA LEU A 107 -19.84 -17.07 -1.12
C LEU A 107 -19.88 -17.25 0.41
N ASN A 108 -20.36 -18.40 0.85
CA ASN A 108 -20.28 -18.88 2.23
C ASN A 108 -19.40 -20.14 2.28
N GLU A 109 -19.17 -20.73 3.44
CA GLU A 109 -18.25 -21.86 3.58
C GLU A 109 -18.63 -23.06 2.70
N ASP A 110 -19.91 -23.43 2.69
CA ASP A 110 -20.41 -24.56 1.91
C ASP A 110 -20.32 -24.30 0.40
N HIS A 111 -20.61 -23.06 -0.03
CA HIS A 111 -20.44 -22.65 -1.42
C HIS A 111 -18.96 -22.58 -1.81
N ALA A 112 -18.09 -22.08 -0.94
CA ALA A 112 -16.65 -21.99 -1.18
C ALA A 112 -16.05 -23.37 -1.44
N LYS A 113 -16.42 -24.38 -0.64
CA LYS A 113 -16.01 -25.78 -0.84
C LYS A 113 -16.50 -26.32 -2.19
N LYS A 114 -17.79 -26.14 -2.51
CA LYS A 114 -18.37 -26.62 -3.77
C LYS A 114 -17.79 -25.93 -5.01
N VAL A 115 -17.60 -24.61 -4.95
CA VAL A 115 -16.94 -23.83 -6.03
C VAL A 115 -15.51 -24.33 -6.18
N ALA A 116 -14.80 -24.57 -5.07
CA ALA A 116 -13.43 -25.04 -5.12
C ALA A 116 -13.30 -26.43 -5.74
N GLU A 117 -14.15 -27.38 -5.32
CA GLU A 117 -14.26 -28.72 -5.91
C GLU A 117 -14.60 -28.66 -7.40
N THR A 118 -15.50 -27.76 -7.80
CA THR A 118 -15.90 -27.60 -9.20
C THR A 118 -14.74 -27.09 -10.05
N ILE A 119 -14.00 -26.07 -9.59
CA ILE A 119 -12.79 -25.59 -10.27
C ILE A 119 -11.77 -26.71 -10.43
N MET A 120 -11.50 -27.48 -9.37
CA MET A 120 -10.57 -28.61 -9.40
C MET A 120 -11.02 -29.70 -10.39
N SER A 121 -12.33 -29.96 -10.48
CA SER A 121 -12.87 -30.95 -11.41
C SER A 121 -12.79 -30.52 -12.88
N GLN A 122 -12.90 -29.22 -13.14
CA GLN A 122 -12.85 -28.63 -14.48
C GLN A 122 -11.41 -28.47 -14.98
N ALA A 123 -10.50 -28.06 -14.09
CA ALA A 123 -9.07 -27.94 -14.33
C ALA A 123 -8.34 -29.27 -14.08
N LYS A 124 -8.78 -30.33 -14.80
CA LYS A 124 -8.24 -31.69 -14.70
C LYS A 124 -6.71 -31.70 -14.65
N ASP A 125 -6.15 -32.56 -13.81
CA ASP A 125 -4.70 -32.74 -13.61
C ASP A 125 -3.93 -31.57 -12.95
N VAL A 126 -4.61 -30.46 -12.61
CA VAL A 126 -4.00 -29.38 -11.83
C VAL A 126 -3.79 -29.84 -10.38
N LYS A 127 -2.53 -29.79 -9.93
CA LYS A 127 -2.14 -30.11 -8.56
C LYS A 127 -2.17 -28.86 -7.68
N CYS A 128 -3.34 -28.54 -7.14
CA CYS A 128 -3.49 -27.49 -6.15
C CYS A 128 -4.52 -27.84 -5.06
N GLU A 129 -4.51 -27.07 -3.99
CA GLU A 129 -5.40 -27.25 -2.85
C GLU A 129 -6.03 -25.91 -2.45
N PRO A 130 -7.37 -25.83 -2.29
CA PRO A 130 -8.00 -24.64 -1.74
C PRO A 130 -7.69 -24.54 -0.25
N ILE A 131 -6.99 -23.48 0.16
CA ILE A 131 -6.57 -23.32 1.55
C ILE A 131 -7.44 -22.35 2.32
N ARG A 132 -7.95 -21.29 1.68
CA ARG A 132 -8.74 -20.23 2.33
C ARG A 132 -9.76 -19.58 1.41
N TRP A 133 -10.74 -18.90 1.99
CA TRP A 133 -11.77 -18.19 1.22
C TRP A 133 -12.24 -16.90 1.89
N ASN A 134 -12.82 -16.01 1.10
CA ASN A 134 -13.63 -14.89 1.57
C ASN A 134 -14.86 -14.74 0.63
N PRO A 135 -15.78 -13.79 0.85
CA PRO A 135 -16.99 -13.65 0.04
C PRO A 135 -16.80 -13.51 -1.48
N THR A 136 -15.60 -13.14 -1.96
CA THR A 136 -15.32 -12.87 -3.38
C THR A 136 -14.08 -13.60 -3.92
N ASN A 137 -13.40 -14.41 -3.11
CA ASN A 137 -12.13 -15.01 -3.47
C ASN A 137 -11.93 -16.39 -2.86
N LEU A 138 -11.20 -17.22 -3.61
CA LEU A 138 -10.63 -18.48 -3.14
C LEU A 138 -9.11 -18.42 -3.27
N LEU A 139 -8.40 -18.81 -2.22
CA LEU A 139 -6.95 -18.91 -2.23
C LEU A 139 -6.54 -20.38 -2.36
N TYR A 140 -5.73 -20.65 -3.37
CA TYR A 140 -5.19 -21.96 -3.66
C TYR A 140 -3.69 -22.01 -3.39
N LEU A 141 -3.23 -23.15 -2.91
CA LEU A 141 -1.83 -23.54 -2.82
C LEU A 141 -1.51 -24.49 -3.98
N PHE A 142 -0.57 -24.08 -4.83
CA PHE A 142 -0.11 -24.85 -5.99
C PHE A 142 1.21 -25.53 -5.66
N LYS A 143 1.35 -26.77 -6.13
CA LYS A 143 2.56 -27.57 -5.94
C LYS A 143 3.79 -26.93 -6.61
N ASP A 144 3.60 -26.38 -7.81
CA ASP A 144 4.64 -25.83 -8.66
C ASP A 144 4.08 -24.76 -9.60
N ASN A 145 4.94 -24.17 -10.44
CA ASN A 145 4.51 -23.17 -11.41
C ASN A 145 3.61 -23.74 -12.50
N GLU A 146 3.89 -24.97 -12.92
CA GLU A 146 3.18 -25.61 -14.02
C GLU A 146 1.71 -25.78 -13.66
N ALA A 147 1.41 -26.26 -12.45
CA ALA A 147 0.05 -26.35 -11.92
C ALA A 147 -0.67 -24.99 -11.91
N TYR A 148 0.01 -23.91 -11.53
CA TYR A 148 -0.56 -22.57 -11.57
C TYR A 148 -0.85 -22.10 -13.00
N LEU A 149 0.10 -22.32 -13.92
CA LEU A 149 -0.06 -21.97 -15.33
C LEU A 149 -1.19 -22.78 -16.00
N ASP A 150 -1.37 -24.03 -15.61
CA ASP A 150 -2.40 -24.91 -16.16
C ASP A 150 -3.80 -24.49 -15.73
N LEU A 151 -3.99 -24.06 -14.46
CA LEU A 151 -5.24 -23.42 -14.05
C LEU A 151 -5.48 -22.11 -14.82
N GLY A 152 -4.42 -21.34 -15.05
CA GLY A 152 -4.46 -20.14 -15.87
C GLY A 152 -4.92 -20.39 -17.31
N LYS A 153 -4.43 -21.47 -17.94
CA LYS A 153 -4.87 -21.91 -19.28
C LYS A 153 -6.34 -22.35 -19.27
N ALA A 154 -6.75 -23.15 -18.29
CA ALA A 154 -8.14 -23.59 -18.12
C ALA A 154 -9.07 -22.38 -18.00
N PHE A 155 -8.66 -21.41 -17.18
CA PHE A 155 -9.30 -20.12 -17.11
C PHE A 155 -9.30 -19.41 -18.46
N SER A 156 -8.19 -19.23 -19.16
CA SER A 156 -8.18 -18.52 -20.45
C SER A 156 -9.06 -19.18 -21.53
N ASN A 157 -9.26 -20.50 -21.45
CA ASN A 157 -9.93 -21.31 -22.47
C ASN A 157 -11.46 -21.42 -22.33
N GLY A 158 -12.13 -20.66 -21.47
CA GLY A 158 -13.59 -20.82 -21.31
C GLY A 158 -14.00 -21.61 -20.08
N GLN A 159 -13.15 -22.49 -19.57
CA GLN A 159 -13.58 -23.61 -18.74
C GLN A 159 -14.14 -23.20 -17.36
N LEU A 160 -13.76 -22.02 -16.87
CA LEU A 160 -14.15 -21.48 -15.55
C LEU A 160 -15.13 -20.29 -15.63
N ASP A 161 -15.86 -20.10 -16.75
CA ASP A 161 -16.80 -18.97 -16.91
C ASP A 161 -17.97 -19.01 -15.93
N GLU A 162 -18.45 -20.20 -15.62
CA GLU A 162 -19.55 -20.42 -14.69
C GLU A 162 -19.23 -21.62 -13.81
N VAL A 163 -19.13 -21.34 -12.52
CA VAL A 163 -18.78 -22.29 -11.47
C VAL A 163 -19.78 -22.07 -10.34
N MET A 164 -20.80 -22.94 -10.28
CA MET A 164 -21.78 -22.96 -9.17
C MET A 164 -22.45 -21.60 -8.91
N GLY A 165 -22.83 -20.86 -9.95
CA GLY A 165 -23.46 -19.54 -9.83
C GLY A 165 -22.48 -18.38 -9.62
N PHE A 166 -21.17 -18.64 -9.73
CA PHE A 166 -20.12 -17.64 -9.76
C PHE A 166 -19.38 -17.68 -11.09
N LYS A 167 -18.81 -16.55 -11.47
CA LYS A 167 -17.89 -16.42 -12.59
C LYS A 167 -16.48 -16.22 -12.07
N VAL A 168 -15.53 -17.01 -12.53
CA VAL A 168 -14.12 -16.67 -12.32
C VAL A 168 -13.81 -15.49 -13.24
N ILE A 169 -13.41 -14.37 -12.66
CA ILE A 169 -13.08 -13.17 -13.43
C ILE A 169 -11.58 -13.02 -13.63
N LYS A 170 -10.77 -13.65 -12.75
CA LYS A 170 -9.33 -13.40 -12.67
C LYS A 170 -8.63 -14.41 -11.76
N ILE A 171 -7.36 -14.69 -12.06
CA ILE A 171 -6.47 -15.45 -11.19
C ILE A 171 -5.20 -14.64 -10.97
N GLU A 172 -4.84 -14.38 -9.71
CA GLU A 172 -3.65 -13.63 -9.31
C GLU A 172 -2.64 -14.51 -8.59
N PRO A 173 -1.33 -14.39 -8.83
CA PRO A 173 -0.37 -14.98 -7.91
C PRO A 173 -0.52 -14.26 -6.57
N ALA A 174 -0.30 -14.96 -5.46
CA ALA A 174 -0.39 -14.40 -4.12
C ALA A 174 0.83 -14.77 -3.27
N MET A 175 1.03 -14.05 -2.17
CA MET A 175 2.06 -14.32 -1.17
C MET A 175 1.54 -13.91 0.21
N PHE A 176 1.79 -14.74 1.22
CA PHE A 176 1.58 -14.33 2.60
C PHE A 176 2.76 -13.47 3.06
N VAL A 177 2.47 -12.30 3.61
CA VAL A 177 3.48 -11.39 4.15
C VAL A 177 3.01 -10.84 5.49
N ASN A 178 3.97 -10.49 6.37
CA ASN A 178 3.67 -9.64 7.50
C ASN A 178 3.48 -8.20 6.99
N PRO A 179 2.55 -7.41 7.54
CA PRO A 179 2.42 -6.01 7.16
C PRO A 179 3.73 -5.25 7.47
N PRO A 180 4.01 -4.13 6.80
CA PRO A 180 5.17 -3.33 7.13
C PRO A 180 5.00 -2.73 8.53
N LYS A 181 6.12 -2.49 9.23
CA LYS A 181 6.10 -1.89 10.57
C LYS A 181 5.50 -0.49 10.61
N CYS A 182 5.54 0.23 9.48
CA CYS A 182 4.91 1.52 9.30
C CYS A 182 4.32 1.61 7.89
N LEU A 183 3.11 2.15 7.75
CA LEU A 183 2.53 2.53 6.47
C LEU A 183 1.63 3.76 6.63
N VAL A 184 1.32 4.42 5.51
CA VAL A 184 0.37 5.52 5.43
C VAL A 184 -0.90 5.05 4.74
N GLU A 185 -2.06 5.36 5.31
CA GLU A 185 -3.35 5.21 4.64
C GLU A 185 -3.91 6.59 4.29
N ALA A 186 -4.27 6.78 3.02
CA ALA A 186 -4.99 7.94 2.54
C ALA A 186 -6.47 7.58 2.35
N GLU A 187 -7.35 8.32 3.01
CA GLU A 187 -8.78 8.24 2.81
C GLU A 187 -9.18 9.01 1.54
N ALA A 188 -9.86 8.32 0.63
CA ALA A 188 -10.49 8.85 -0.57
C ALA A 188 -12.00 8.94 -0.37
N ALA A 189 -12.64 9.88 -1.08
CA ALA A 189 -14.10 9.94 -1.11
C ALA A 189 -14.69 8.67 -1.76
N ALA A 190 -15.94 8.36 -1.44
CA ALA A 190 -16.64 7.21 -1.98
C ALA A 190 -16.62 7.21 -3.52
N GLY A 191 -16.13 6.12 -4.12
CA GLY A 191 -16.02 5.95 -5.58
C GLY A 191 -14.79 6.60 -6.23
N GLN A 192 -13.88 7.20 -5.45
CA GLN A 192 -12.63 7.81 -5.95
C GLN A 192 -11.37 7.00 -5.63
N GLY A 193 -11.48 5.97 -4.80
CA GLY A 193 -10.33 5.21 -4.31
C GLY A 193 -9.57 4.52 -5.43
N GLU A 194 -10.26 3.99 -6.43
CA GLU A 194 -9.63 3.34 -7.58
C GLU A 194 -8.82 4.31 -8.45
N GLU A 195 -9.39 5.48 -8.77
CA GLU A 195 -8.70 6.50 -9.56
C GLU A 195 -7.44 6.97 -8.83
N LEU A 196 -7.57 7.26 -7.53
CA LEU A 196 -6.48 7.72 -6.69
C LEU A 196 -5.38 6.66 -6.55
N GLN A 197 -5.78 5.41 -6.36
CA GLN A 197 -4.89 4.26 -6.32
C GLN A 197 -4.14 4.08 -7.64
N GLY A 198 -4.81 4.22 -8.78
CA GLY A 198 -4.19 4.18 -10.10
C GLY A 198 -3.16 5.28 -10.30
N ALA A 199 -3.46 6.51 -9.86
CA ALA A 199 -2.53 7.64 -9.92
C ALA A 199 -1.27 7.41 -9.06
N LEU A 200 -1.43 6.89 -7.84
CA LEU A 200 -0.31 6.54 -6.96
C LEU A 200 0.56 5.42 -7.55
N LEU A 201 -0.07 4.36 -8.06
CA LEU A 201 0.65 3.26 -8.69
C LEU A 201 1.41 3.71 -9.94
N HIS A 202 0.88 4.68 -10.68
CA HIS A 202 1.60 5.26 -11.81
C HIS A 202 2.92 5.88 -11.33
N VAL A 203 2.94 6.61 -10.22
CA VAL A 203 4.17 7.19 -9.66
C VAL A 203 5.12 6.11 -9.12
N ILE A 204 4.61 5.13 -8.37
CA ILE A 204 5.41 4.16 -7.62
C ILE A 204 6.05 3.09 -8.52
N LYS A 205 5.40 2.72 -9.62
CA LYS A 205 5.78 1.56 -10.45
C LYS A 205 7.25 1.49 -10.90
N PRO A 206 7.93 2.59 -11.28
CA PRO A 206 9.35 2.52 -11.64
C PRO A 206 10.23 2.16 -10.45
N PHE A 207 9.84 2.58 -9.25
CA PHE A 207 10.57 2.38 -8.01
C PHE A 207 10.36 0.98 -7.43
N SER A 208 9.10 0.59 -7.27
CA SER A 208 8.73 -0.62 -6.55
C SER A 208 7.84 -1.52 -7.38
N GLY A 209 8.27 -2.77 -7.44
CA GLY A 209 7.47 -3.91 -7.80
C GLY A 209 6.40 -4.16 -6.75
N ALA A 210 6.54 -3.99 -5.45
CA ALA A 210 5.42 -4.21 -4.53
C ALA A 210 5.50 -3.24 -3.37
N PHE A 211 4.54 -2.31 -3.29
CA PHE A 211 4.67 -1.17 -2.40
C PHE A 211 3.67 -1.23 -1.24
N PRO A 212 4.13 -1.59 -0.02
CA PRO A 212 3.26 -1.75 1.14
C PRO A 212 3.12 -0.47 2.00
N PHE A 213 3.91 0.56 1.74
CA PHE A 213 4.04 1.72 2.65
C PHE A 213 2.99 2.82 2.43
N LEU A 214 2.17 2.73 1.38
CA LEU A 214 1.07 3.66 1.11
C LEU A 214 -0.14 2.91 0.57
N THR A 215 -1.30 3.12 1.18
CA THR A 215 -2.58 2.53 0.77
C THR A 215 -3.69 3.57 0.69
N VAL A 216 -4.76 3.22 -0.03
CA VAL A 216 -5.95 4.05 -0.20
C VAL A 216 -7.15 3.31 0.38
N ARG A 217 -7.90 4.00 1.26
CA ARG A 217 -9.18 3.53 1.78
C ARG A 217 -10.29 4.45 1.29
N GLU A 218 -11.41 3.90 0.84
CA GLU A 218 -12.59 4.72 0.53
C GLU A 218 -13.44 4.94 1.79
N ALA A 219 -13.97 6.15 1.93
CA ALA A 219 -15.00 6.45 2.92
C ALA A 219 -16.29 5.68 2.58
N ASN A 220 -17.03 5.26 3.61
CA ASN A 220 -18.32 4.60 3.41
C ASN A 220 -19.34 5.62 2.92
N SER A 221 -20.22 5.24 1.99
CA SER A 221 -21.25 6.16 1.47
C SER A 221 -22.26 6.63 2.54
N THR A 222 -22.28 5.98 3.71
CA THR A 222 -23.13 6.32 4.86
C THR A 222 -22.48 7.29 5.83
N ASP A 223 -21.19 7.59 5.68
CA ASP A 223 -20.51 8.65 6.42
C ASP A 223 -20.88 10.01 5.82
N ASN A 224 -22.12 10.46 6.10
CA ASN A 224 -22.62 11.81 5.80
C ASN A 224 -21.93 12.92 6.62
N GLY A 225 -20.65 12.74 6.98
CA GLY A 225 -19.88 13.61 7.87
C GLY A 225 -18.79 14.45 7.18
N ALA A 226 -18.49 14.23 5.90
CA ALA A 226 -17.49 15.04 5.17
C ALA A 226 -18.10 15.71 3.94
N ALA A 227 -19.25 16.35 4.12
CA ALA A 227 -19.64 17.44 3.23
C ALA A 227 -18.57 18.54 3.36
N ALA A 228 -17.80 18.72 2.29
CA ALA A 228 -17.14 19.95 1.88
C ALA A 228 -17.04 21.04 2.98
N GLY A 229 -16.04 20.92 3.85
CA GLY A 229 -15.55 22.05 4.62
C GLY A 229 -14.85 23.03 3.68
N ASN A 230 -15.64 23.83 2.94
CA ASN A 230 -15.19 25.09 2.35
C ASN A 230 -15.00 26.11 3.48
N ASN A 231 -14.10 25.83 4.44
CA ASN A 231 -13.58 26.87 5.31
C ASN A 231 -12.47 27.59 4.53
N ARG A 232 -12.89 28.48 3.63
CA ARG A 232 -12.05 29.63 3.28
C ARG A 232 -11.92 30.46 4.56
N GLU A 233 -10.78 30.36 5.23
CA GLU A 233 -10.35 31.41 6.15
C GLU A 233 -10.12 32.68 5.32
N GLU A 234 -11.16 33.50 5.16
CA GLU A 234 -11.02 34.88 4.69
C GLU A 234 -10.43 35.73 5.83
N GLY A 235 -9.13 35.57 6.05
CA GLY A 235 -8.32 36.58 6.71
C GLY A 235 -8.04 37.75 5.76
N PRO A 236 -7.94 39.00 6.24
CA PRO A 236 -7.72 40.16 5.39
C PRO A 236 -6.41 40.03 4.60
N PRO A 237 -6.34 40.54 3.36
CA PRO A 237 -5.19 40.32 2.48
C PRO A 237 -3.98 41.10 2.98
N ALA A 238 -3.04 40.40 3.63
CA ALA A 238 -1.73 40.95 3.93
C ALA A 238 -0.93 41.07 2.62
N LYS A 239 -0.84 42.30 2.10
CA LYS A 239 0.07 42.66 1.01
C LYS A 239 1.50 42.33 1.46
N ASN A 240 2.15 41.38 0.76
CA ASN A 240 3.53 40.90 0.92
C ASN A 240 3.75 39.50 1.56
N ARG A 241 2.85 38.52 1.36
CA ARG A 241 3.25 37.11 1.52
C ARG A 241 3.82 36.58 0.21
N ARG A 242 5.10 36.15 0.21
CA ARG A 242 5.54 35.08 -0.70
C ARG A 242 4.52 33.94 -0.50
N THR A 243 3.99 33.38 -1.58
CA THR A 243 3.11 32.21 -1.51
C THR A 243 3.92 31.05 -0.94
N GLU A 244 3.89 30.88 0.38
CA GLU A 244 4.48 29.73 1.06
C GLU A 244 3.69 28.49 0.65
N ASP A 245 4.38 27.51 0.04
CA ASP A 245 3.77 26.24 -0.34
C ASP A 245 3.30 25.50 0.92
N VAL A 246 2.05 25.04 0.92
CA VAL A 246 1.46 24.33 2.06
C VAL A 246 1.70 22.83 1.92
N VAL A 247 2.34 22.22 2.91
CA VAL A 247 2.81 20.82 2.85
C VAL A 247 1.98 19.93 3.78
N PRO A 248 1.59 18.70 3.40
CA PRO A 248 0.99 17.75 4.33
C PRO A 248 1.96 17.38 5.46
N PRO A 249 1.47 17.04 6.65
CA PRO A 249 2.32 16.71 7.80
C PRO A 249 3.01 15.34 7.65
N ILE A 250 2.60 14.53 6.66
CA ILE A 250 3.14 13.20 6.41
C ILE A 250 3.73 13.15 4.99
N SER A 251 4.90 12.53 4.86
CA SER A 251 5.52 12.23 3.57
C SER A 251 5.97 10.77 3.46
N VAL A 252 6.06 10.32 2.21
CA VAL A 252 6.66 9.04 1.81
C VAL A 252 7.75 9.35 0.79
N THR A 253 9.01 9.17 1.17
CA THR A 253 10.16 9.41 0.30
C THR A 253 10.69 8.09 -0.25
N LEU A 254 10.87 8.05 -1.57
CA LEU A 254 11.44 6.93 -2.31
C LEU A 254 12.94 7.17 -2.50
N SER A 255 13.77 6.29 -1.94
CA SER A 255 15.24 6.41 -1.97
C SER A 255 15.82 5.59 -3.12
N PHE A 256 16.52 6.26 -4.04
CA PHE A 256 17.11 5.66 -5.23
C PHE A 256 18.64 5.62 -5.12
N PRO A 257 19.26 4.43 -5.15
CA PRO A 257 20.70 4.31 -5.24
C PRO A 257 21.24 4.79 -6.59
N GLY A 258 22.56 4.96 -6.66
CA GLY A 258 23.25 5.48 -7.85
C GLY A 258 23.01 4.67 -9.13
N ASN A 259 22.72 3.37 -9.01
CA ASN A 259 22.37 2.50 -10.15
C ASN A 259 20.88 2.54 -10.54
N MET A 260 20.06 3.41 -9.93
CA MET A 260 18.62 3.53 -10.22
C MET A 260 18.22 4.93 -10.70
N GLN A 261 19.17 5.74 -11.17
CA GLN A 261 18.90 7.14 -11.56
C GLN A 261 17.91 7.26 -12.72
N SER A 262 17.94 6.33 -13.69
CA SER A 262 16.97 6.28 -14.79
C SER A 262 15.53 6.10 -14.28
N ARG A 263 15.33 5.33 -13.21
CA ARG A 263 14.04 5.11 -12.55
C ARG A 263 13.64 6.30 -11.69
N ALA A 264 14.59 6.91 -10.99
CA ALA A 264 14.36 8.15 -10.26
C ALA A 264 13.84 9.25 -11.20
N ALA A 265 14.47 9.42 -12.37
CA ALA A 265 14.02 10.33 -13.41
C ALA A 265 12.59 10.02 -13.89
N GLN A 266 12.26 8.74 -14.14
CA GLN A 266 10.90 8.34 -14.51
C GLN A 266 9.85 8.69 -13.44
N VAL A 267 10.18 8.56 -12.15
CA VAL A 267 9.27 8.95 -11.05
C VAL A 267 9.13 10.47 -10.99
N THR A 268 10.25 11.18 -11.07
CA THR A 268 10.31 12.65 -11.10
C THR A 268 9.50 13.23 -12.25
N ASP A 269 9.59 12.66 -13.45
CA ASP A 269 8.81 13.10 -14.62
C ASP A 269 7.30 12.92 -14.41
N ARG A 270 6.89 11.81 -13.78
CA ARG A 270 5.48 11.56 -13.45
C ARG A 270 4.96 12.54 -12.40
N LEU A 271 5.77 12.82 -11.39
CA LEU A 271 5.49 13.82 -10.35
C LEU A 271 5.63 15.27 -10.82
N GLY A 272 6.33 15.52 -11.93
CA GLY A 272 6.42 16.84 -12.56
C GLY A 272 5.16 17.25 -13.33
N SER A 273 4.17 16.37 -13.41
CA SER A 273 2.92 16.58 -14.13
C SER A 273 1.72 16.76 -13.19
N SER A 274 0.71 17.52 -13.63
CA SER A 274 -0.56 17.68 -12.90
C SER A 274 -1.18 16.31 -12.55
N PRO A 275 -1.69 16.10 -11.32
CA PRO A 275 -2.01 17.10 -10.29
C PRO A 275 -0.87 17.44 -9.32
N TRP A 276 0.31 16.84 -9.49
CA TRP A 276 1.43 17.02 -8.58
C TRP A 276 2.12 18.37 -8.78
N LYS A 277 2.53 18.98 -7.68
CA LYS A 277 3.33 20.20 -7.66
C LYS A 277 4.58 19.99 -6.83
N ARG A 278 5.73 20.36 -7.39
CA ARG A 278 6.98 20.41 -6.62
C ARG A 278 6.85 21.51 -5.58
N VAL A 279 7.19 21.19 -4.34
CA VAL A 279 7.28 22.15 -3.25
C VAL A 279 8.76 22.34 -2.90
N ASN A 280 9.14 23.58 -2.60
CA ASN A 280 10.50 23.88 -2.19
C ASN A 280 10.57 23.85 -0.67
N PHE A 281 11.30 22.90 -0.11
CA PHE A 281 11.57 22.91 1.31
C PHE A 281 12.61 24.00 1.61
N PRO A 282 12.45 24.77 2.71
CA PRO A 282 13.44 25.76 3.12
C PRO A 282 14.80 25.10 3.33
N ASP A 283 15.87 25.78 2.90
CA ASP A 283 17.27 25.35 3.09
C ASP A 283 17.61 23.96 2.53
N GLN A 284 16.83 23.52 1.55
CA GLN A 284 17.04 22.27 0.85
C GLN A 284 18.32 22.34 -0.01
N SER A 285 19.28 21.46 0.27
CA SER A 285 20.46 21.24 -0.55
C SER A 285 20.12 20.49 -1.85
N GLU A 286 21.00 20.55 -2.85
CA GLU A 286 20.83 19.78 -4.09
C GLU A 286 20.76 18.26 -3.87
N THR A 287 21.30 17.77 -2.74
CA THR A 287 21.30 16.37 -2.35
C THR A 287 20.06 15.94 -1.57
N ASP A 288 19.23 16.88 -1.14
CA ASP A 288 18.03 16.58 -0.36
C ASP A 288 16.87 16.10 -1.24
N PRO A 289 15.93 15.30 -0.69
CA PRO A 289 14.85 14.73 -1.47
C PRO A 289 13.94 15.79 -2.10
N ALA A 290 13.68 15.71 -3.41
CA ALA A 290 12.70 16.58 -4.04
C ALA A 290 11.28 16.16 -3.63
N PHE A 291 10.47 17.09 -3.10
CA PHE A 291 9.13 16.80 -2.61
C PHE A 291 8.04 17.30 -3.56
N TYR A 292 6.99 16.50 -3.69
CA TYR A 292 5.83 16.77 -4.52
C TYR A 292 4.54 16.56 -3.74
N VAL A 293 3.56 17.44 -3.95
CA VAL A 293 2.26 17.39 -3.28
C VAL A 293 1.12 17.31 -4.29
N ASP A 294 0.10 16.52 -3.97
CA ASP A 294 -1.20 16.55 -4.63
C ASP A 294 -2.19 17.30 -3.72
N GLU A 295 -2.47 18.56 -4.07
CA GLU A 295 -3.41 19.40 -3.33
C GLU A 295 -4.85 18.94 -3.50
N ARG A 296 -5.19 18.39 -4.67
CA ARG A 296 -6.56 18.01 -5.04
C ARG A 296 -7.03 16.82 -4.21
N ASN A 297 -6.19 15.79 -4.13
CA ASN A 297 -6.54 14.53 -3.46
C ASN A 297 -6.03 14.47 -2.01
N ARG A 298 -5.38 15.53 -1.52
CA ARG A 298 -4.85 15.63 -0.15
C ARG A 298 -3.97 14.45 0.26
N LEU A 299 -3.17 13.94 -0.66
CA LEU A 299 -2.24 12.84 -0.43
C LEU A 299 -1.07 13.24 0.50
N PRO A 300 -0.32 12.27 1.08
CA PRO A 300 0.97 12.57 1.68
C PRO A 300 1.92 13.16 0.62
N ALA A 301 2.91 13.92 1.06
CA ALA A 301 3.94 14.40 0.14
C ALA A 301 4.77 13.20 -0.34
N VAL A 302 5.12 13.18 -1.63
CA VAL A 302 5.99 12.16 -2.20
C VAL A 302 7.37 12.76 -2.40
N GLY A 303 8.36 12.20 -1.71
CA GLY A 303 9.76 12.58 -1.86
C GLY A 303 10.50 11.67 -2.84
N VAL A 304 11.45 12.23 -3.58
CA VAL A 304 12.40 11.48 -4.41
C VAL A 304 13.81 11.80 -3.94
N ALA A 305 14.48 10.85 -3.30
CA ALA A 305 15.86 10.98 -2.86
C ALA A 305 16.77 10.22 -3.82
N THR A 306 17.83 10.87 -4.34
CA THR A 306 18.80 10.23 -5.24
C THR A 306 20.16 10.13 -4.55
N GLY A 307 21.00 9.19 -4.99
CA GLY A 307 22.33 8.98 -4.39
C GLY A 307 22.28 8.23 -3.05
N ALA A 308 21.19 7.52 -2.76
CA ALA A 308 21.10 6.67 -1.58
C ALA A 308 22.10 5.50 -1.67
N THR A 309 22.46 4.90 -0.53
CA THR A 309 23.32 3.70 -0.50
C THR A 309 22.58 2.45 -0.96
N SER A 310 21.27 2.41 -0.75
CA SER A 310 20.38 1.32 -1.13
C SER A 310 18.99 1.85 -1.48
N ALA A 311 18.20 1.05 -2.20
CA ALA A 311 16.79 1.33 -2.40
C ALA A 311 16.02 1.16 -1.09
N GLY A 312 15.09 2.07 -0.80
CA GLY A 312 14.31 2.04 0.43
C GLY A 312 13.26 3.14 0.53
N VAL A 313 12.48 3.11 1.60
CA VAL A 313 11.40 4.06 1.87
C VAL A 313 11.63 4.77 3.19
N MET A 314 11.45 6.10 3.18
CA MET A 314 11.41 6.90 4.40
C MET A 314 10.01 7.45 4.58
N VAL A 315 9.33 7.04 5.64
CA VAL A 315 8.05 7.65 6.05
C VAL A 315 8.37 8.74 7.06
N SER A 316 7.95 9.98 6.80
CA SER A 316 8.28 11.11 7.70
C SER A 316 7.02 11.80 8.19
N VAL A 317 7.05 12.23 9.44
CA VAL A 317 6.12 13.20 10.01
C VAL A 317 6.85 14.53 10.25
N PHE A 318 6.24 15.63 9.82
CA PHE A 318 6.75 16.97 10.02
C PHE A 318 6.16 17.60 11.28
N VAL A 319 7.01 18.28 12.04
CA VAL A 319 6.67 18.99 13.26
C VAL A 319 6.70 20.49 12.97
N GLN A 320 5.59 21.17 13.22
CA GLN A 320 5.44 22.61 13.01
C GLN A 320 6.12 23.39 14.14
N GLU A 321 5.84 23.00 15.38
CA GLU A 321 6.30 23.72 16.57
C GLU A 321 7.56 23.08 17.16
N GLU A 322 8.63 23.88 17.32
CA GLU A 322 9.88 23.38 17.90
C GLU A 322 9.70 22.77 19.29
N ALA A 323 8.81 23.35 20.10
CA ALA A 323 8.51 22.88 21.45
C ALA A 323 7.94 21.45 21.47
N LYS A 324 7.26 21.02 20.40
CA LYS A 324 6.66 19.69 20.27
C LYS A 324 7.62 18.65 19.71
N PHE A 325 8.79 19.04 19.20
CA PHE A 325 9.71 18.09 18.55
C PHE A 325 10.16 16.98 19.50
N ALA A 326 10.56 17.33 20.73
CA ALA A 326 10.97 16.34 21.72
C ALA A 326 9.81 15.43 22.15
N GLU A 327 8.61 15.99 22.32
CA GLU A 327 7.40 15.24 22.66
C GLU A 327 7.00 14.27 21.54
N MET A 328 7.09 14.71 20.28
CA MET A 328 6.86 13.87 19.09
C MET A 328 7.87 12.72 19.02
N ALA A 329 9.16 13.00 19.23
CA ALA A 329 10.20 11.97 19.24
C ALA A 329 9.96 10.95 20.37
N GLU A 330 9.60 11.39 21.58
CA GLU A 330 9.28 10.49 22.70
C GLU A 330 8.02 9.66 22.42
N PHE A 331 6.99 10.27 21.81
CA PHE A 331 5.78 9.57 21.39
C PHE A 331 6.10 8.43 20.42
N TYR A 332 6.84 8.70 19.34
CA TYR A 332 7.16 7.66 18.35
C TYR A 332 8.18 6.65 18.87
N ALA A 333 9.06 7.01 19.82
CA ALA A 333 9.89 6.05 20.53
C ALA A 333 9.05 5.03 21.33
N LYS A 334 7.97 5.49 21.98
CA LYS A 334 7.01 4.60 22.68
C LYS A 334 6.20 3.72 21.72
N VAL A 335 5.80 4.27 20.57
CA VAL A 335 5.10 3.52 19.51
C VAL A 335 5.99 2.40 18.97
N LEU A 336 7.22 2.72 18.60
CA LEU A 336 8.14 1.79 17.94
C LEU A 336 8.91 0.89 18.91
N GLY A 337 8.92 1.23 20.21
CA GLY A 337 9.66 0.49 21.23
C GLY A 337 11.18 0.58 21.06
N THR A 338 11.68 1.63 20.42
CA THR A 338 13.11 1.88 20.18
C THR A 338 13.43 3.36 20.32
N ASP A 339 14.64 3.66 20.78
CA ASP A 339 15.14 5.03 20.84
C ASP A 339 15.50 5.55 19.44
N ALA A 340 15.40 6.87 19.27
CA ALA A 340 15.72 7.55 18.03
C ALA A 340 17.23 7.77 17.87
N MET A 341 17.71 7.71 16.63
CA MET A 341 18.99 8.29 16.25
C MET A 341 18.79 9.77 15.90
N GLU A 342 19.23 10.66 16.77
CA GLU A 342 19.10 12.10 16.54
C GLU A 342 20.16 12.62 15.55
N ARG A 343 19.71 13.47 14.62
CA ARG A 343 20.56 14.24 13.72
C ARG A 343 20.11 15.70 13.75
N ILE A 344 21.08 16.59 13.92
CA ILE A 344 20.89 18.04 13.77
C ILE A 344 21.70 18.44 12.54
N THR A 345 21.08 19.16 11.60
CA THR A 345 21.79 19.62 10.40
C THR A 345 22.93 20.59 10.79
N LYS A 346 23.95 20.73 9.94
CA LYS A 346 25.17 21.50 10.25
C LYS A 346 24.91 22.97 10.63
N GLU A 347 23.76 23.52 10.24
CA GLU A 347 23.34 24.89 10.57
C GLU A 347 22.41 24.97 11.78
N GLY A 348 22.11 23.84 12.44
CA GLY A 348 21.30 23.79 13.68
C GLY A 348 19.81 24.04 13.49
N GLN A 349 19.35 24.25 12.25
CA GLN A 349 17.99 24.71 11.97
C GLN A 349 16.98 23.55 11.96
N SER A 350 17.34 22.44 11.31
CA SER A 350 16.47 21.27 11.21
C SER A 350 16.86 20.20 12.24
N LYS A 351 15.85 19.66 12.91
CA LYS A 351 16.00 18.56 13.87
C LYS A 351 15.35 17.32 13.30
N VAL A 352 16.05 16.20 13.40
CA VAL A 352 15.61 14.92 12.85
C VAL A 352 15.80 13.82 13.88
N SER A 353 14.73 13.09 14.18
CA SER A 353 14.79 11.85 14.96
C SER A 353 14.46 10.68 14.03
N LEU A 354 15.45 9.82 13.80
CA LEU A 354 15.36 8.68 12.88
C LEU A 354 15.11 7.39 13.67
N PHE A 355 14.12 6.63 13.25
CA PHE A 355 13.79 5.31 13.79
C PHE A 355 13.96 4.24 12.69
N PRO A 356 14.94 3.34 12.80
CA PRO A 356 15.11 2.28 11.82
C PRO A 356 13.97 1.27 11.98
N LEU A 357 13.23 1.01 10.90
CA LEU A 357 12.15 0.01 10.91
C LEU A 357 12.67 -1.33 10.39
N SER A 358 13.43 -1.29 9.29
CA SER A 358 14.04 -2.44 8.64
C SER A 358 15.24 -1.99 7.78
N PRO A 359 16.05 -2.90 7.22
CA PRO A 359 17.15 -2.54 6.31
C PRO A 359 16.78 -1.61 5.15
N ARG A 360 15.51 -1.59 4.72
CA ARG A 360 15.02 -0.77 3.60
C ARG A 360 13.91 0.21 3.98
N ALA A 361 13.57 0.32 5.26
CA ALA A 361 12.51 1.19 5.73
C ALA A 361 12.92 1.95 7.00
N GLU A 362 12.66 3.25 6.99
CA GLU A 362 12.97 4.14 8.09
C GLU A 362 11.77 5.06 8.37
N PHE A 363 11.61 5.45 9.64
CA PHE A 363 10.63 6.44 10.06
C PHE A 363 11.33 7.68 10.61
N TYR A 364 10.86 8.86 10.24
CA TYR A 364 11.49 10.13 10.60
C TYR A 364 10.48 11.07 11.28
N VAL A 365 10.90 11.68 12.38
CA VAL A 365 10.28 12.90 12.92
C VAL A 365 11.16 14.07 12.53
N ILE A 366 10.62 15.03 11.78
CA ILE A 366 11.40 16.13 11.18
C ILE A 366 10.80 17.46 11.62
N ARG A 367 11.59 18.29 12.28
CA ARG A 367 11.32 19.72 12.37
C ARG A 367 12.16 20.42 11.31
N GLN A 368 11.49 21.07 10.36
CA GLN A 368 12.11 21.96 9.38
C GLN A 368 11.55 23.37 9.55
N PRO A 369 12.36 24.37 9.93
CA PRO A 369 11.90 25.76 10.04
C PRO A 369 11.34 26.28 8.71
N GLY A 370 10.31 27.12 8.77
CA GLY A 370 9.73 27.77 7.60
C GLY A 370 8.79 26.89 6.77
N LEU A 371 8.59 25.62 7.13
CA LEU A 371 7.50 24.83 6.54
C LEU A 371 6.16 25.30 7.12
N ASN A 372 5.16 25.39 6.24
CA ASN A 372 3.77 25.63 6.61
C ASN A 372 2.97 24.35 6.40
N LEU A 373 2.62 23.67 7.49
CA LEU A 373 1.91 22.40 7.44
C LEU A 373 0.39 22.62 7.41
N ARG A 374 -0.31 21.89 6.53
CA ARG A 374 -1.77 21.76 6.61
C ARG A 374 -2.18 20.67 7.59
N THR A 375 -3.38 20.78 8.13
CA THR A 375 -4.05 19.63 8.74
C THR A 375 -4.39 18.58 7.67
N ALA A 376 -4.14 17.30 7.96
CA ALA A 376 -4.42 16.19 7.05
C ALA A 376 -5.29 15.12 7.72
N SER A 377 -6.57 15.42 7.93
CA SER A 377 -7.53 14.51 8.58
C SER A 377 -7.81 13.23 7.79
N ASN A 378 -7.52 13.24 6.48
CA ASN A 378 -7.69 12.09 5.60
C ASN A 378 -6.46 11.16 5.60
N LEU A 379 -5.40 11.47 6.34
CA LEU A 379 -4.22 10.63 6.43
C LEU A 379 -4.18 9.93 7.79
N THR A 380 -3.80 8.65 7.80
CA THR A 380 -3.58 7.87 9.01
C THR A 380 -2.23 7.17 8.93
N LEU A 381 -1.39 7.32 9.96
CA LEU A 381 -0.18 6.53 10.12
C LEU A 381 -0.50 5.23 10.82
N TYR A 382 -0.09 4.11 10.24
CA TYR A 382 -0.27 2.79 10.85
C TYR A 382 1.08 2.28 11.36
N PHE A 383 1.09 1.72 12.57
CA PHE A 383 2.26 1.09 13.16
C PHE A 383 1.95 -0.30 13.69
N GLN A 384 2.79 -1.26 13.30
CA GLN A 384 2.78 -2.58 13.91
C GLN A 384 3.48 -2.50 15.26
N VAL A 385 2.77 -2.88 16.32
CA VAL A 385 3.29 -2.91 17.69
C VAL A 385 3.22 -4.31 18.27
N SER A 386 4.11 -4.62 19.21
CA SER A 386 4.09 -5.91 19.94
C SER A 386 2.97 -5.98 20.98
N GLY A 387 2.45 -4.83 21.38
CA GLY A 387 1.32 -4.66 22.29
C GLY A 387 0.98 -3.17 22.46
N PHE A 388 -0.20 -2.90 22.98
CA PHE A 388 -0.65 -1.53 23.21
C PHE A 388 -0.06 -0.97 24.49
N THR A 389 0.89 -0.04 24.36
CA THR A 389 1.57 0.64 25.47
C THR A 389 1.04 2.06 25.72
N LEU A 390 0.37 2.64 24.73
CA LEU A 390 -0.17 4.00 24.79
C LEU A 390 -1.67 4.01 25.11
N PRO A 391 -2.17 5.05 25.81
CA PRO A 391 -3.60 5.25 25.96
C PRO A 391 -4.22 5.68 24.62
N GLY A 392 -5.37 5.10 24.28
CA GLY A 392 -6.04 5.36 23.00
C GLY A 392 -7.48 4.89 22.96
N ARG A 393 -8.15 5.15 21.84
CA ARG A 393 -9.48 4.63 21.54
C ARG A 393 -9.35 3.26 20.89
N ARG A 394 -9.87 2.22 21.53
CA ARG A 394 -9.94 0.90 20.91
C ARG A 394 -10.95 0.91 19.76
N VAL A 395 -10.50 0.55 18.57
CA VAL A 395 -11.32 0.49 17.34
C VAL A 395 -11.65 -0.96 16.96
N GLY A 396 -10.78 -1.90 17.33
CA GLY A 396 -10.96 -3.33 17.21
C GLY A 396 -10.17 -4.08 18.27
N ASP A 397 -10.25 -5.41 18.29
CA ASP A 397 -9.51 -6.22 19.26
C ASP A 397 -8.00 -6.12 19.07
N ASP A 398 -7.58 -5.88 17.83
CA ASP A 398 -6.22 -5.80 17.32
C ASP A 398 -5.83 -4.38 16.87
N HIS A 399 -6.69 -3.37 17.09
CA HIS A 399 -6.48 -1.98 16.66
C HIS A 399 -6.75 -0.96 17.76
N LEU A 400 -5.80 -0.03 17.94
CA LEU A 400 -5.89 1.10 18.86
C LEU A 400 -5.59 2.40 18.11
N GLU A 401 -6.56 3.31 18.10
CA GLU A 401 -6.37 4.66 17.56
C GLU A 401 -5.83 5.58 18.65
N VAL A 402 -4.77 6.30 18.32
CA VAL A 402 -4.14 7.34 19.14
C VAL A 402 -3.91 8.59 18.29
N THR A 403 -3.64 9.70 18.94
CA THR A 403 -3.30 10.96 18.29
C THR A 403 -1.90 11.36 18.71
N ASP A 404 -1.06 11.73 17.76
CA ASP A 404 0.27 12.27 18.08
C ASP A 404 0.16 13.72 18.61
N PRO A 405 1.25 14.27 19.19
CA PRO A 405 1.28 15.64 19.73
C PRO A 405 0.95 16.77 18.73
N GLU A 406 1.05 16.53 17.41
CA GLU A 406 0.65 17.49 16.37
C GLU A 406 -0.79 17.27 15.88
N GLY A 407 -1.52 16.33 16.47
CA GLY A 407 -2.91 16.07 16.13
C GLY A 407 -3.10 15.08 14.97
N ASN A 408 -2.04 14.43 14.49
CA ASN A 408 -2.17 13.45 13.41
C ASN A 408 -2.79 12.16 13.93
N LYS A 409 -3.60 11.52 13.07
CA LYS A 409 -4.24 10.24 13.38
C LYS A 409 -3.23 9.11 13.23
N VAL A 410 -3.06 8.33 14.30
CA VAL A 410 -2.16 7.19 14.35
C VAL A 410 -2.95 5.94 14.75
N MET A 411 -2.81 4.86 13.99
CA MET A 411 -3.40 3.57 14.24
C MET A 411 -2.31 2.58 14.63
N LEU A 412 -2.37 2.08 15.86
CA LEU A 412 -1.52 1.00 16.32
C LEU A 412 -2.25 -0.32 16.08
N PHE A 413 -1.55 -1.31 15.54
CA PHE A 413 -2.13 -2.63 15.34
C PHE A 413 -1.17 -3.73 15.75
N THR A 414 -1.73 -4.86 16.17
CA THR A 414 -0.97 -6.06 16.55
C THR A 414 -1.26 -7.17 15.55
N VAL A 415 -0.22 -7.81 15.03
CA VAL A 415 -0.41 -9.09 14.32
C VAL A 415 -0.50 -10.21 15.34
N GLY A 416 -1.53 -11.06 15.24
CA GLY A 416 -1.73 -12.19 16.17
C GLY A 416 -0.47 -13.05 16.28
N LYS A 417 -0.15 -13.55 17.48
CA LYS A 417 1.03 -14.39 17.69
C LYS A 417 0.91 -15.72 16.95
#